data_AF-A0A136NU46-F1
#
_entry.id   AF-A0A136NU46-F1
#
_cell.length_a   1.000
_cell.length_b   1.000
_cell.length_c   1.000
_cell.angle_alpha   90.00
_cell.angle_beta   90.00
_cell.angle_gamma   90.00
#
_symmetry.space_group_name_H-M   'P 1'
#
loop_
_entity.id
_entity.type
_entity.pdbx_description
1 polymer ?
#
loop_
_entity_poly.entity_id
_entity_poly.type
_entity_poly.pdbx_seq_one_letter_code
_entity_poly.pdbx_strand_id
1 'polypeptide(L)'
;MKKDDAKPVDKQFAGKNKCIVSFKQTNCASCHSQVAKDHETSVHNSARLPVNCSKCHADIHKITSIKNNKTASAKLCSSCHEKETVYFKSVHFKALESGSKDAPTCTDCHNKHAIDKIDNVSNGRIFHTQACMKCHADTEMMKRNSVTTIAPKSYFESYHGKNIRLGYPEKVAGCADCHSSHSILPEKDSNSTVNSVNLINTCNQCHKDASDGFAKFIAHAEPNNREKFPGLFWITVFMNLLLAGTFLFFWMHSLLWTFRGFAEKKQKRNAEDFSGKDKPPASEVIIKRKVYRRFKPVHITLHLFVVTSFLALALTGLPLKFNYTSWGKTLMDYLGGIGSAGLIHRIGAVITFGYFLVTLGMSIRFLFSKKHSKQPFLKRLFGPDSLFINKKDIADIKAMFKWFFFRGPKPSFERWTYWEKFDFLAVFWGVAIIGSSGLVLWFPEFFSYFLPGWIFNMATIIHSDEALLAVGFIFTVHFFNTHLRAEKFPMDFVIFNGQVTEREMVHERGQQWKRYQEEGITEKFEVKKPTPLGWDITLRLFGLLAVFTGTVLAVLIFYSVITLGLH
;
A
#
# COMPACT_ATOMS: atom_id res chain seq x y z
N MET A 1 -39.98 40.64 80.77
CA MET A 1 -41.42 40.26 80.84
C MET A 1 -42.07 40.50 79.49
N LYS A 2 -42.99 39.60 79.10
CA LYS A 2 -43.71 39.43 77.82
C LYS A 2 -42.96 38.50 76.84
N LYS A 3 -43.10 37.17 76.96
CA LYS A 3 -44.20 36.25 76.53
C LYS A 3 -44.35 36.20 75.01
N ASP A 4 -43.92 35.06 74.47
CA ASP A 4 -44.24 34.52 73.15
C ASP A 4 -45.74 34.30 72.97
N ASP A 5 -46.25 34.62 71.79
CA ASP A 5 -47.50 34.07 71.26
C ASP A 5 -47.17 32.93 70.29
N ALA A 6 -47.21 31.70 70.81
CA ALA A 6 -47.20 30.48 70.00
C ALA A 6 -48.64 30.10 69.59
N LYS A 7 -48.86 29.85 68.29
CA LYS A 7 -50.12 29.32 67.74
C LYS A 7 -50.32 27.82 68.06
N PRO A 8 -51.57 27.33 68.13
CA PRO A 8 -51.93 26.12 68.87
C PRO A 8 -51.93 24.85 67.99
N VAL A 9 -50.75 24.40 67.52
CA VAL A 9 -50.62 23.08 66.85
C VAL A 9 -49.49 22.22 67.46
N ASP A 10 -48.64 22.78 68.32
CA ASP A 10 -47.50 22.04 68.90
C ASP A 10 -47.79 21.31 70.23
N LYS A 11 -49.05 21.23 70.67
CA LYS A 11 -49.42 20.54 71.93
C LYS A 11 -49.88 19.09 71.77
N GLN A 12 -49.72 18.47 70.60
CA GLN A 12 -50.09 17.05 70.40
C GLN A 12 -48.91 16.07 70.30
N PHE A 13 -47.67 16.52 70.43
CA PHE A 13 -46.48 15.66 70.30
C PHE A 13 -45.42 15.87 71.39
N ALA A 14 -45.81 16.30 72.60
CA ALA A 14 -44.93 16.29 73.76
C ALA A 14 -44.82 14.84 74.29
N GLY A 15 -43.77 14.12 73.87
CA GLY A 15 -43.43 12.79 74.41
C GLY A 15 -43.17 11.67 73.39
N LYS A 16 -43.15 11.96 72.09
CA LYS A 16 -42.64 10.99 71.09
C LYS A 16 -41.31 11.48 70.55
N ASN A 17 -40.27 10.66 70.71
CA ASN A 17 -38.98 10.82 70.04
C ASN A 17 -39.24 11.15 68.56
N LYS A 18 -39.05 12.41 68.16
CA LYS A 18 -38.97 12.78 66.76
C LYS A 18 -37.66 12.16 66.25
N CYS A 19 -37.75 10.96 65.68
CA CYS A 19 -36.70 10.45 64.81
C CYS A 19 -36.59 11.44 63.66
N ILE A 20 -35.69 12.42 63.79
CA ILE A 20 -35.17 13.17 62.66
C ILE A 20 -34.31 12.16 61.90
N VAL A 21 -34.95 11.38 61.03
CA VAL A 21 -34.24 10.56 60.06
C VAL A 21 -33.67 11.54 59.05
N SER A 22 -32.45 12.01 59.31
CA SER A 22 -31.62 12.58 58.26
C SER A 22 -31.35 11.43 57.30
N PHE A 23 -32.12 11.35 56.21
CA PHE A 23 -31.85 10.41 55.13
C PHE A 23 -30.49 10.80 54.54
N LYS A 24 -29.44 10.14 55.02
CA LYS A 24 -28.10 10.22 54.44
C LYS A 24 -28.23 9.88 52.95
N GLN A 25 -27.77 10.77 52.09
CA GLN A 25 -27.79 10.56 50.65
C GLN A 25 -27.21 9.17 50.34
N THR A 26 -27.99 8.32 49.67
CA THR A 26 -27.62 6.92 49.44
C THR A 26 -26.34 6.84 48.63
N ASN A 27 -25.25 6.45 49.27
CA ASN A 27 -23.96 6.26 48.59
C ASN A 27 -24.01 4.96 47.79
N CYS A 28 -24.36 5.06 46.51
CA CYS A 28 -24.41 3.91 45.61
C CYS A 28 -23.08 3.16 45.53
N ALA A 29 -21.94 3.86 45.71
CA ALA A 29 -20.60 3.29 45.62
C ALA A 29 -20.28 2.30 46.73
N SER A 30 -20.99 2.33 47.87
CA SER A 30 -20.76 1.36 48.95
C SER A 30 -21.15 -0.07 48.56
N CYS A 31 -22.10 -0.22 47.63
CA CYS A 31 -22.56 -1.52 47.13
C CYS A 31 -22.18 -1.74 45.65
N HIS A 32 -21.95 -0.66 44.89
CA HIS A 32 -21.60 -0.70 43.47
C HIS A 32 -20.23 -0.05 43.20
N SER A 33 -19.21 -0.47 43.95
CA SER A 33 -17.87 0.13 43.91
C SER A 33 -17.26 0.17 42.50
N GLN A 34 -17.37 -0.92 41.73
CA GLN A 34 -16.85 -0.95 40.35
C GLN A 34 -17.61 0.00 39.42
N VAL A 35 -18.95 0.05 39.51
CA VAL A 35 -19.76 0.95 38.69
C VAL A 35 -19.49 2.42 39.04
N ALA A 36 -19.28 2.71 40.32
CA ALA A 36 -18.89 4.04 40.76
C ALA A 36 -17.54 4.44 40.16
N LYS A 37 -16.55 3.53 40.17
CA LYS A 37 -15.24 3.75 39.55
C LYS A 37 -15.34 3.97 38.03
N ASP A 38 -16.16 3.19 37.33
CA ASP A 38 -16.40 3.36 35.89
C ASP A 38 -17.08 4.71 35.59
N HIS A 39 -18.02 5.12 36.45
CA HIS A 39 -18.68 6.41 36.33
C HIS A 39 -17.74 7.58 36.63
N GLU A 40 -16.80 7.42 37.56
CA GLU A 40 -15.83 8.46 37.91
C GLU A 40 -14.99 8.91 36.70
N THR A 41 -14.66 7.99 35.80
CA THR A 41 -13.89 8.27 34.58
C THR A 41 -14.74 8.67 33.37
N SER A 42 -16.07 8.67 33.52
CA SER A 42 -17.02 8.98 32.45
C SER A 42 -17.10 10.48 32.17
N VAL A 43 -17.47 10.85 30.93
CA VAL A 43 -17.81 12.24 30.56
C VAL A 43 -18.96 12.82 31.39
N HIS A 44 -19.82 11.95 31.94
CA HIS A 44 -20.93 12.33 32.80
C HIS A 44 -20.51 12.70 34.23
N ASN A 45 -19.26 12.40 34.62
CA ASN A 45 -18.64 12.91 35.85
C ASN A 45 -17.69 14.09 35.55
N SER A 46 -18.08 14.97 34.62
CA SER A 46 -17.27 16.14 34.27
C SER A 46 -17.63 17.37 35.11
N ALA A 47 -16.64 18.25 35.32
CA ALA A 47 -16.83 19.52 36.02
C ALA A 47 -17.86 20.45 35.35
N ARG A 48 -18.12 20.27 34.05
CA ARG A 48 -19.04 21.12 33.26
C ARG A 48 -20.50 20.71 33.42
N LEU A 49 -20.80 19.42 33.61
CA LEU A 49 -22.16 18.92 33.86
C LEU A 49 -22.12 17.58 34.61
N PRO A 50 -22.04 17.60 35.96
CA PRO A 50 -22.04 16.38 36.74
C PRO A 50 -23.44 15.72 36.74
N VAL A 51 -23.51 14.53 36.16
CA VAL A 51 -24.69 13.66 36.18
C VAL A 51 -24.47 12.58 37.24
N ASN A 52 -25.19 12.68 38.34
CA ASN A 52 -25.07 11.77 39.47
C ASN A 52 -25.90 10.50 39.21
N CYS A 53 -25.62 9.40 39.92
CA CYS A 53 -26.35 8.13 39.74
C CYS A 53 -27.88 8.29 39.79
N SER A 54 -28.39 9.13 40.70
CA SER A 54 -29.83 9.38 40.86
C SER A 54 -30.47 10.14 39.70
N LYS A 55 -29.70 10.87 38.87
CA LYS A 55 -30.25 11.54 37.68
C LYS A 55 -30.58 10.53 36.57
N CYS A 56 -29.85 9.42 36.51
CA CYS A 56 -30.15 8.30 35.60
C CYS A 56 -31.06 7.26 36.25
N HIS A 57 -30.99 7.10 37.57
CA HIS A 57 -31.76 6.16 38.39
C HIS A 57 -32.71 6.90 39.34
N ALA A 58 -33.65 7.67 38.78
CA ALA A 58 -34.49 8.63 39.52
C ALA A 58 -35.43 8.04 40.57
N ASP A 59 -35.75 6.75 40.51
CA ASP A 59 -36.62 6.09 41.48
C ASP A 59 -35.95 4.85 42.08
N ILE A 60 -35.19 5.03 43.18
CA ILE A 60 -34.45 3.96 43.86
C ILE A 60 -35.34 2.84 44.43
N HIS A 61 -36.64 3.09 44.61
CA HIS A 61 -37.63 2.12 45.11
C HIS A 61 -38.48 1.50 44.00
N LYS A 62 -38.41 2.05 42.77
CA LYS A 62 -38.95 1.44 41.54
C LYS A 62 -37.89 1.20 40.47
N ILE A 63 -36.61 1.03 40.83
CA ILE A 63 -35.55 0.62 39.88
C ILE A 63 -35.92 -0.78 39.38
N THR A 64 -36.78 -0.81 38.38
CA THR A 64 -36.93 -1.95 37.51
C THR A 64 -35.68 -1.95 36.66
N SER A 65 -34.97 -3.06 36.72
CA SER A 65 -33.75 -3.20 35.96
C SER A 65 -34.08 -3.01 34.48
N ILE A 66 -33.59 -1.93 33.88
CA ILE A 66 -33.55 -1.78 32.41
C ILE A 66 -32.52 -2.73 31.78
N LYS A 67 -31.94 -3.62 32.58
CA LYS A 67 -31.06 -4.70 32.14
C LYS A 67 -31.80 -5.50 31.07
N ASN A 68 -31.26 -5.46 29.85
CA ASN A 68 -31.78 -6.07 28.63
C ASN A 68 -32.95 -5.32 27.95
N ASN A 69 -33.41 -4.18 28.47
CA ASN A 69 -34.35 -3.30 27.78
C ASN A 69 -33.60 -2.20 27.01
N LYS A 70 -33.13 -2.56 25.81
CA LYS A 70 -32.38 -1.69 24.90
C LYS A 70 -33.14 -0.40 24.56
N THR A 71 -34.45 -0.49 24.30
CA THR A 71 -35.30 0.67 23.96
C THR A 71 -35.41 1.65 25.12
N ALA A 72 -35.61 1.16 26.35
CA ALA A 72 -35.62 2.01 27.53
C ALA A 72 -34.26 2.71 27.74
N SER A 73 -33.16 2.00 27.49
CA SER A 73 -31.82 2.58 27.58
C SER A 73 -31.60 3.71 26.56
N ALA A 74 -32.04 3.56 25.31
CA ALA A 74 -31.92 4.61 24.30
C ALA A 74 -32.78 5.84 24.64
N LYS A 75 -33.99 5.62 25.16
CA LYS A 75 -34.90 6.70 25.61
C LYS A 75 -34.32 7.47 26.80
N LEU A 76 -33.64 6.78 27.72
CA LEU A 76 -32.97 7.42 28.85
C LEU A 76 -31.84 8.36 28.41
N CYS A 77 -31.03 7.97 27.42
CA CYS A 77 -30.00 8.87 26.89
C CYS A 77 -30.63 10.10 26.21
N SER A 78 -31.72 9.86 25.46
CA SER A 78 -32.38 10.89 24.66
C SER A 78 -33.15 11.93 25.47
N SER A 79 -33.46 11.67 26.74
CA SER A 79 -34.11 12.66 27.62
C SER A 79 -33.23 13.87 27.91
N CYS A 80 -31.91 13.71 27.79
CA CYS A 80 -30.94 14.81 27.90
C CYS A 80 -30.25 15.11 26.56
N HIS A 81 -30.10 14.11 25.67
CA HIS A 81 -29.47 14.25 24.35
C HIS A 81 -30.52 14.42 23.24
N GLU A 82 -31.34 15.46 23.32
CA GLU A 82 -32.47 15.69 22.39
C GLU A 82 -32.05 15.74 20.91
N LYS A 83 -30.85 16.26 20.62
CA LYS A 83 -30.28 16.31 19.26
C LYS A 83 -30.04 14.92 18.66
N GLU A 84 -29.84 13.91 19.50
CA GLU A 84 -29.53 12.54 19.08
C GLU A 84 -30.79 11.67 18.93
N THR A 85 -31.99 12.27 19.06
CA THR A 85 -33.27 11.59 18.76
C THR A 85 -33.39 11.13 17.31
N VAL A 86 -32.53 11.63 16.41
CA VAL A 86 -32.38 11.13 15.04
C VAL A 86 -32.05 9.63 15.00
N TYR A 87 -31.45 9.06 16.04
CA TYR A 87 -31.22 7.61 16.18
C TYR A 87 -32.51 6.79 16.04
N PHE A 88 -33.64 7.29 16.54
CA PHE A 88 -34.92 6.60 16.44
C PHE A 88 -35.45 6.50 15.00
N LYS A 89 -34.85 7.22 14.05
CA LYS A 89 -35.16 7.09 12.61
C LYS A 89 -34.24 6.10 11.89
N SER A 90 -33.15 5.68 12.53
CA SER A 90 -32.10 4.85 11.93
C SER A 90 -32.55 3.41 11.66
N VAL A 91 -31.82 2.73 10.78
CA VAL A 91 -32.00 1.29 10.52
C VAL A 91 -31.77 0.43 11.76
N HIS A 92 -30.87 0.85 12.66
CA HIS A 92 -30.61 0.12 13.89
C HIS A 92 -31.80 0.15 14.83
N PHE A 93 -32.44 1.32 15.02
CA PHE A 93 -33.64 1.39 15.85
C PHE A 93 -34.82 0.63 15.24
N LYS A 94 -35.04 0.75 13.92
CA LYS A 94 -36.08 -0.01 13.22
C LYS A 94 -35.88 -1.53 13.37
N ALA A 95 -34.64 -2.01 13.30
CA ALA A 95 -34.31 -3.41 13.53
C ALA A 95 -34.59 -3.84 14.98
N LEU A 96 -34.30 -2.97 15.95
CA LEU A 96 -34.61 -3.19 17.36
C LEU A 96 -36.13 -3.29 17.60
N GLU A 97 -36.93 -2.40 17.01
CA GLU A 97 -38.39 -2.44 17.08
C GLU A 97 -38.97 -3.68 16.42
N SER A 98 -38.30 -4.17 15.37
CA SER A 98 -38.64 -5.43 14.69
C SER A 98 -38.20 -6.68 15.47
N GLY A 99 -37.66 -6.51 16.68
CA GLY A 99 -37.30 -7.60 17.59
C GLY A 99 -35.84 -8.08 17.52
N SER A 100 -34.98 -7.46 16.71
CA SER A 100 -33.55 -7.83 16.68
C SER A 100 -32.85 -7.37 17.96
N LYS A 101 -32.44 -8.33 18.79
CA LYS A 101 -31.66 -8.06 20.01
C LYS A 101 -30.21 -7.67 19.72
N ASP A 102 -29.72 -7.95 18.52
CA ASP A 102 -28.37 -7.59 18.09
C ASP A 102 -28.27 -6.12 17.66
N ALA A 103 -29.40 -5.47 17.34
CA ALA A 103 -29.41 -4.07 16.97
C ALA A 103 -28.79 -3.19 18.08
N PRO A 104 -27.81 -2.35 17.75
CA PRO A 104 -27.09 -1.56 18.74
C PRO A 104 -27.92 -0.35 19.20
N THR A 105 -27.80 0.02 20.47
CA THR A 105 -28.27 1.29 21.04
C THR A 105 -27.09 2.15 21.51
N CYS A 106 -27.39 3.33 22.06
CA CYS A 106 -26.40 4.26 22.60
C CYS A 106 -25.35 3.56 23.46
N THR A 107 -25.76 2.61 24.31
CA THR A 107 -24.85 1.94 25.25
C THR A 107 -23.99 0.85 24.64
N ASP A 108 -24.38 0.31 23.48
CA ASP A 108 -23.58 -0.71 22.78
C ASP A 108 -22.35 -0.09 22.11
N CYS A 109 -22.46 1.19 21.73
CA CYS A 109 -21.39 2.00 21.14
C CYS A 109 -20.62 2.83 22.19
N HIS A 110 -21.32 3.54 23.09
CA HIS A 110 -20.71 4.50 24.03
C HIS A 110 -20.43 3.95 25.44
N ASN A 111 -20.82 2.70 25.75
CA ASN A 111 -20.85 2.16 27.12
C ASN A 111 -22.01 2.72 27.97
N LYS A 112 -22.18 2.20 29.18
CA LYS A 112 -23.25 2.58 30.14
C LYS A 112 -22.75 3.52 31.22
N HIS A 113 -21.67 3.12 31.89
CA HIS A 113 -21.14 3.83 33.04
C HIS A 113 -19.74 4.39 32.76
N ALA A 114 -18.92 3.73 31.93
CA ALA A 114 -17.62 4.23 31.48
C ALA A 114 -17.71 4.83 30.06
N ILE A 115 -18.37 6.00 29.93
CA ILE A 115 -18.51 6.66 28.63
C ILE A 115 -17.26 7.49 28.36
N ASP A 116 -16.50 7.09 27.34
CA ASP A 116 -15.24 7.69 26.96
C ASP A 116 -15.40 9.10 26.39
N LYS A 117 -14.40 9.95 26.66
CA LYS A 117 -14.32 11.29 26.09
C LYS A 117 -13.72 11.25 24.69
N ILE A 118 -14.44 11.82 23.72
CA ILE A 118 -13.89 12.14 22.39
C ILE A 118 -13.37 13.57 22.45
N ASP A 119 -12.05 13.72 22.53
CA ASP A 119 -11.36 15.00 22.73
C ASP A 119 -10.75 15.59 21.45
N ASN A 120 -10.59 14.78 20.40
CA ASN A 120 -10.08 15.22 19.11
C ASN A 120 -10.63 14.37 17.95
N VAL A 121 -10.42 14.86 16.72
CA VAL A 121 -10.91 14.25 15.47
C VAL A 121 -10.34 12.84 15.25
N SER A 122 -9.07 12.64 15.59
CA SER A 122 -8.36 11.36 15.42
C SER A 122 -9.03 10.26 16.27
N ASN A 123 -9.19 10.53 17.57
CA ASN A 123 -9.88 9.66 18.51
C ASN A 123 -11.33 9.42 18.11
N GLY A 124 -12.04 10.47 17.66
CA GLY A 124 -13.41 10.35 17.19
C GLY A 124 -13.56 9.40 16.00
N ARG A 125 -12.72 9.53 14.97
CA ARG A 125 -12.77 8.65 13.78
C ARG A 125 -12.37 7.22 14.08
N ILE A 126 -11.39 7.00 14.95
CA ILE A 126 -11.04 5.66 15.44
C ILE A 126 -12.24 5.05 16.15
N PHE A 127 -12.80 5.78 17.13
CA PHE A 127 -13.94 5.32 17.92
C PHE A 127 -15.13 4.95 17.05
N HIS A 128 -15.58 5.83 16.15
CA HIS A 128 -16.72 5.55 15.30
C HIS A 128 -16.48 4.36 14.37
N THR A 129 -15.28 4.26 13.78
CA THR A 129 -14.93 3.13 12.89
C THR A 129 -14.92 1.81 13.67
N GLN A 130 -14.31 1.78 14.86
CA GLN A 130 -14.26 0.59 15.71
C GLN A 130 -15.64 0.21 16.26
N ALA A 131 -16.49 1.18 16.60
CA ALA A 131 -17.84 0.95 17.08
C ALA A 131 -18.69 0.22 16.03
N CYS A 132 -18.61 0.61 14.76
CA CYS A 132 -19.27 -0.10 13.66
C CYS A 132 -18.68 -1.51 13.46
N MET A 133 -17.35 -1.61 13.46
CA MET A 133 -16.63 -2.87 13.23
C MET A 133 -16.95 -3.95 14.27
N LYS A 134 -17.17 -3.57 15.53
CA LYS A 134 -17.50 -4.50 16.62
C LYS A 134 -18.64 -5.46 16.28
N CYS A 135 -19.65 -4.98 15.55
CA CYS A 135 -20.78 -5.80 15.10
C CYS A 135 -20.65 -6.18 13.63
N HIS A 136 -20.28 -5.25 12.74
CA HIS A 136 -20.29 -5.51 11.30
C HIS A 136 -19.18 -6.47 10.83
N ALA A 137 -18.08 -6.59 11.58
CA ALA A 137 -17.04 -7.57 11.28
C ALA A 137 -17.36 -8.98 11.84
N ASP A 138 -18.37 -9.12 12.70
CA ASP A 138 -18.82 -10.42 13.22
C ASP A 138 -19.67 -11.13 12.17
N THR A 139 -19.11 -12.17 11.55
CA THR A 139 -19.75 -12.92 10.47
C THR A 139 -21.00 -13.65 10.94
N GLU A 140 -21.01 -14.20 12.15
CA GLU A 140 -22.15 -14.94 12.67
C GLU A 140 -23.30 -13.99 13.02
N MET A 141 -22.98 -12.81 13.58
CA MET A 141 -23.97 -11.77 13.87
C MET A 141 -24.58 -11.17 12.61
N MET A 142 -23.75 -10.85 11.62
CA MET A 142 -24.25 -10.29 10.38
C MET A 142 -25.07 -11.32 9.59
N LYS A 143 -24.64 -12.59 9.55
CA LYS A 143 -25.39 -13.66 8.88
C LYS A 143 -26.78 -13.88 9.49
N ARG A 144 -26.90 -13.96 10.82
CA ARG A 144 -28.20 -14.18 11.48
C ARG A 144 -29.16 -12.98 11.37
N ASN A 145 -28.64 -11.79 11.09
CA ASN A 145 -29.43 -10.58 10.85
C ASN A 145 -29.55 -10.22 9.35
N SER A 146 -29.10 -11.10 8.45
CA SER A 146 -29.13 -10.87 7.00
C SER A 146 -28.43 -9.58 6.55
N VAL A 147 -27.36 -9.20 7.23
CA VAL A 147 -26.48 -8.07 6.90
C VAL A 147 -25.18 -8.59 6.30
N THR A 148 -24.61 -7.84 5.36
CA THR A 148 -23.35 -8.22 4.71
C THR A 148 -22.11 -7.79 5.51
N THR A 149 -21.04 -8.59 5.44
CA THR A 149 -19.71 -8.27 6.01
C THR A 149 -18.74 -7.67 4.98
N ILE A 150 -19.23 -7.27 3.81
CA ILE A 150 -18.41 -6.76 2.71
C ILE A 150 -17.81 -5.39 3.05
N ALA A 151 -18.62 -4.46 3.57
CA ALA A 151 -18.19 -3.11 3.89
C ALA A 151 -16.99 -3.07 4.85
N PRO A 152 -16.98 -3.77 6.00
CA PRO A 152 -15.83 -3.75 6.91
C PRO A 152 -14.56 -4.36 6.31
N LYS A 153 -14.69 -5.34 5.42
CA LYS A 153 -13.53 -5.95 4.73
C LYS A 153 -12.95 -5.00 3.67
N SER A 154 -13.80 -4.56 2.75
CA SER A 154 -13.41 -3.70 1.62
C SER A 154 -12.98 -2.30 2.05
N TYR A 155 -13.50 -1.77 3.15
CA TYR A 155 -13.11 -0.45 3.66
C TYR A 155 -11.60 -0.36 3.92
N PHE A 156 -11.00 -1.38 4.53
CA PHE A 156 -9.56 -1.39 4.80
C PHE A 156 -8.70 -1.60 3.56
N GLU A 157 -9.30 -1.94 2.42
CA GLU A 157 -8.61 -1.96 1.12
C GLU A 157 -8.64 -0.60 0.41
N SER A 158 -9.56 0.29 0.82
CA SER A 158 -9.61 1.67 0.33
C SER A 158 -8.46 2.51 0.87
N TYR A 159 -8.16 3.62 0.18
CA TYR A 159 -7.18 4.60 0.66
C TYR A 159 -7.52 5.10 2.08
N HIS A 160 -8.80 5.34 2.38
CA HIS A 160 -9.21 5.79 3.72
C HIS A 160 -8.89 4.76 4.80
N GLY A 161 -9.32 3.51 4.62
CA GLY A 161 -9.10 2.48 5.63
C GLY A 161 -7.62 2.14 5.83
N LYS A 162 -6.82 2.13 4.75
CA LYS A 162 -5.36 1.92 4.83
C LYS A 162 -4.68 2.97 5.71
N ASN A 163 -5.05 4.23 5.56
CA ASN A 163 -4.50 5.32 6.38
C ASN A 163 -4.98 5.29 7.84
N ILE A 164 -6.23 4.88 8.10
CA ILE A 164 -6.67 4.61 9.49
C ILE A 164 -5.80 3.52 10.12
N ARG A 165 -5.55 2.42 9.40
CA ARG A 165 -4.72 1.31 9.92
C ARG A 165 -3.28 1.72 10.19
N LEU A 166 -2.73 2.62 9.35
CA LEU A 166 -1.40 3.21 9.56
C LEU A 166 -1.35 4.19 10.75
N GLY A 167 -2.49 4.60 11.32
CA GLY A 167 -2.54 5.48 12.48
C GLY A 167 -2.73 6.96 12.17
N TYR A 168 -3.25 7.30 10.97
CA TYR A 168 -3.51 8.68 10.54
C TYR A 168 -5.00 8.97 10.27
N PRO A 169 -5.92 8.64 11.20
CA PRO A 169 -7.36 8.75 10.98
C PRO A 169 -7.85 10.20 10.81
N GLU A 170 -7.17 11.19 11.37
CA GLU A 170 -7.53 12.61 11.23
C GLU A 170 -7.39 13.15 9.79
N LYS A 171 -6.73 12.39 8.90
CA LYS A 171 -6.53 12.78 7.50
C LYS A 171 -7.50 12.13 6.52
N VAL A 172 -8.33 11.20 6.97
CA VAL A 172 -9.18 10.38 6.09
C VAL A 172 -10.57 10.15 6.70
N ALA A 173 -11.55 9.82 5.86
CA ALA A 173 -12.92 9.57 6.30
C ALA A 173 -13.07 8.19 6.97
N GLY A 174 -13.75 8.15 8.11
CA GLY A 174 -14.22 6.92 8.78
C GLY A 174 -15.62 6.49 8.33
N CYS A 175 -16.14 5.41 8.91
CA CYS A 175 -17.47 4.89 8.54
C CYS A 175 -18.59 5.93 8.73
N ALA A 176 -18.55 6.67 9.85
CA ALA A 176 -19.58 7.65 10.21
C ALA A 176 -19.54 8.92 9.36
N ASP A 177 -18.39 9.27 8.78
CA ASP A 177 -18.28 10.42 7.88
C ASP A 177 -19.12 10.21 6.60
N CYS A 178 -19.26 8.95 6.15
CA CYS A 178 -20.11 8.59 5.01
C CYS A 178 -21.54 8.21 5.43
N HIS A 179 -21.71 7.42 6.51
CA HIS A 179 -22.99 6.80 6.87
C HIS A 179 -23.79 7.54 7.97
N SER A 180 -23.26 8.62 8.53
CA SER A 180 -23.71 9.25 9.79
C SER A 180 -23.40 8.40 11.04
N SER A 181 -23.18 9.05 12.20
CA SER A 181 -22.98 8.37 13.49
C SER A 181 -24.28 7.87 14.12
N HIS A 182 -25.36 8.66 14.02
CA HIS A 182 -26.64 8.35 14.67
C HIS A 182 -27.82 8.29 13.70
N SER A 183 -27.72 8.82 12.49
CA SER A 183 -28.79 8.81 11.49
C SER A 183 -28.47 7.87 10.32
N ILE A 184 -28.12 6.62 10.63
CA ILE A 184 -27.83 5.60 9.61
C ILE A 184 -29.13 5.19 8.91
N LEU A 185 -29.25 5.54 7.62
CA LEU A 185 -30.43 5.27 6.80
C LEU A 185 -30.08 4.32 5.63
N PRO A 186 -31.05 3.58 5.07
CA PRO A 186 -30.83 2.76 3.88
C PRO A 186 -30.36 3.60 2.70
N GLU A 187 -29.53 3.03 1.81
CA GLU A 187 -29.03 3.71 0.60
C GLU A 187 -30.16 4.29 -0.27
N LYS A 188 -31.29 3.59 -0.36
CA LYS A 188 -32.46 3.99 -1.16
C LYS A 188 -33.27 5.14 -0.54
N ASP A 189 -33.04 5.48 0.73
CA ASP A 189 -33.74 6.58 1.40
C ASP A 189 -33.18 7.91 0.89
N SER A 190 -34.05 8.83 0.46
CA SER A 190 -33.64 10.14 -0.06
C SER A 190 -32.98 11.04 0.97
N ASN A 191 -33.11 10.74 2.27
CA ASN A 191 -32.43 11.47 3.34
C ASN A 191 -31.09 10.83 3.73
N SER A 192 -30.74 9.68 3.15
CA SER A 192 -29.47 9.01 3.45
C SER A 192 -28.29 9.78 2.82
N THR A 193 -27.21 9.95 3.60
CA THR A 193 -25.96 10.57 3.13
C THR A 193 -25.27 9.76 2.05
N VAL A 194 -25.54 8.46 1.98
CA VAL A 194 -25.03 7.56 0.94
C VAL A 194 -26.01 7.32 -0.21
N ASN A 195 -27.14 8.01 -0.23
CA ASN A 195 -28.04 7.98 -1.39
C ASN A 195 -27.36 8.56 -2.62
N SER A 196 -27.59 7.99 -3.80
CA SER A 196 -27.00 8.45 -5.07
C SER A 196 -27.13 9.96 -5.34
N VAL A 197 -28.19 10.61 -4.87
CA VAL A 197 -28.43 12.06 -5.05
C VAL A 197 -27.64 12.91 -4.04
N ASN A 198 -27.39 12.37 -2.84
CA ASN A 198 -26.70 13.09 -1.75
C ASN A 198 -25.20 12.75 -1.68
N LEU A 199 -24.78 11.66 -2.30
CA LEU A 199 -23.43 11.11 -2.14
C LEU A 199 -22.34 12.12 -2.53
N ILE A 200 -22.58 12.94 -3.56
CA ILE A 200 -21.64 13.99 -3.95
C ILE A 200 -21.46 15.03 -2.84
N ASN A 201 -22.55 15.43 -2.16
CA ASN A 201 -22.48 16.35 -1.03
C ASN A 201 -21.70 15.74 0.14
N THR A 202 -21.79 14.42 0.32
CA THR A 202 -21.00 13.68 1.31
C THR A 202 -19.51 13.70 0.96
N CYS A 203 -19.15 13.43 -0.30
CA CYS A 203 -17.76 13.55 -0.77
C CYS A 203 -17.22 14.98 -0.62
N ASN A 204 -18.02 15.99 -0.94
CA ASN A 204 -17.65 17.41 -0.92
C ASN A 204 -17.32 17.96 0.47
N GLN A 205 -17.67 17.24 1.54
CA GLN A 205 -17.21 17.59 2.89
C GLN A 205 -15.68 17.56 3.01
N CYS A 206 -15.01 16.73 2.21
CA CYS A 206 -13.55 16.61 2.18
C CYS A 206 -12.94 16.89 0.79
N HIS A 207 -13.65 16.54 -0.30
CA HIS A 207 -13.22 16.71 -1.69
C HIS A 207 -13.99 17.84 -2.37
N LYS A 208 -13.56 19.08 -2.16
CA LYS A 208 -14.37 20.28 -2.51
C LYS A 208 -14.68 20.41 -4.00
N ASP A 209 -13.81 19.92 -4.88
CA ASP A 209 -13.99 20.04 -6.34
C ASP A 209 -14.40 18.70 -6.98
N ALA A 210 -14.90 17.75 -6.18
CA ALA A 210 -15.41 16.48 -6.70
C ALA A 210 -16.67 16.68 -7.54
N SER A 211 -16.73 15.95 -8.66
CA SER A 211 -17.90 15.92 -9.55
C SER A 211 -18.78 14.70 -9.30
N ASP A 212 -19.96 14.65 -9.93
CA ASP A 212 -20.83 13.45 -9.89
C ASP A 212 -20.12 12.17 -10.37
N GLY A 213 -19.12 12.29 -11.25
CA GLY A 213 -18.29 11.17 -11.68
C GLY A 213 -17.46 10.57 -10.53
N PHE A 214 -17.05 11.41 -9.57
CA PHE A 214 -16.30 11.03 -8.38
C PHE A 214 -17.16 10.18 -7.43
N ALA A 215 -18.42 10.60 -7.22
CA ALA A 215 -19.37 9.88 -6.37
C ALA A 215 -19.72 8.47 -6.91
N LYS A 216 -19.43 8.18 -8.19
CA LYS A 216 -19.59 6.83 -8.77
C LYS A 216 -18.46 5.87 -8.37
N PHE A 217 -17.46 6.31 -7.61
CA PHE A 217 -16.47 5.43 -6.99
C PHE A 217 -17.17 4.40 -6.08
N ILE A 218 -16.67 3.17 -6.07
CA ILE A 218 -17.35 2.07 -5.38
C ILE A 218 -16.59 1.85 -4.07
N ALA A 219 -17.01 2.55 -3.01
CA ALA A 219 -16.31 2.53 -1.72
C ALA A 219 -16.19 1.14 -1.09
N HIS A 220 -17.17 0.25 -1.35
CA HIS A 220 -17.21 -1.12 -0.87
C HIS A 220 -17.27 -2.13 -2.03
N ALA A 221 -16.27 -2.08 -2.91
CA ALA A 221 -16.18 -2.99 -4.05
C ALA A 221 -15.74 -4.40 -3.62
N GLU A 222 -16.24 -5.40 -4.35
CA GLU A 222 -15.76 -6.79 -4.27
C GLU A 222 -15.19 -7.20 -5.62
N PRO A 223 -13.89 -7.07 -5.84
CA PRO A 223 -13.28 -7.44 -7.11
C PRO A 223 -13.51 -8.92 -7.46
N ASN A 224 -13.67 -9.80 -6.47
CA ASN A 224 -13.89 -11.23 -6.70
C ASN A 224 -15.34 -11.58 -7.09
N ASN A 225 -16.27 -10.63 -7.09
CA ASN A 225 -17.67 -10.86 -7.44
C ASN A 225 -17.94 -10.55 -8.92
N ARG A 226 -17.88 -11.58 -9.76
CA ARG A 226 -18.11 -11.48 -11.21
C ARG A 226 -19.51 -10.97 -11.58
N GLU A 227 -20.54 -11.34 -10.82
CA GLU A 227 -21.93 -10.98 -11.15
C GLU A 227 -22.20 -9.50 -10.92
N LYS A 228 -21.70 -8.98 -9.79
CA LYS A 228 -21.93 -7.59 -9.39
C LYS A 228 -20.92 -6.63 -10.02
N PHE A 229 -19.67 -7.06 -10.20
CA PHE A 229 -18.57 -6.21 -10.68
C PHE A 229 -17.73 -6.91 -11.77
N PRO A 230 -18.30 -7.23 -12.95
CA PRO A 230 -17.63 -8.02 -13.97
C PRO A 230 -16.32 -7.37 -14.48
N GLY A 231 -16.29 -6.04 -14.61
CA GLY A 231 -15.11 -5.31 -15.04
C GLY A 231 -13.95 -5.42 -14.03
N LEU A 232 -14.23 -5.20 -12.74
CA LEU A 232 -13.22 -5.30 -11.69
C LEU A 232 -12.71 -6.75 -11.56
N PHE A 233 -13.59 -7.73 -11.68
CA PHE A 233 -13.23 -9.14 -11.65
C PHE A 233 -12.21 -9.52 -12.71
N TRP A 234 -12.49 -9.21 -13.98
CA TRP A 234 -11.56 -9.58 -15.06
C TRP A 234 -10.23 -8.84 -14.98
N ILE A 235 -10.23 -7.60 -14.50
CA ILE A 235 -9.01 -6.83 -14.27
C ILE A 235 -8.18 -7.46 -13.17
N THR A 236 -8.78 -7.79 -12.02
CA THR A 236 -8.08 -8.46 -10.92
C THR A 236 -7.54 -9.82 -11.34
N VAL A 237 -8.33 -10.63 -12.05
CA VAL A 237 -7.87 -11.92 -12.60
C VAL A 237 -6.68 -11.72 -13.55
N PHE A 238 -6.78 -10.76 -14.47
CA PHE A 238 -5.69 -10.44 -15.39
C PHE A 238 -4.41 -10.02 -14.67
N MET A 239 -4.49 -9.09 -13.71
CA MET A 239 -3.33 -8.62 -12.94
C MET A 239 -2.71 -9.75 -12.12
N ASN A 240 -3.53 -10.59 -11.48
CA ASN A 240 -3.06 -11.75 -10.73
C ASN A 240 -2.36 -12.78 -11.62
N LEU A 241 -2.91 -13.06 -12.81
CA LEU A 241 -2.29 -13.96 -13.79
C LEU A 241 -0.98 -13.39 -14.34
N LEU A 242 -0.94 -12.08 -14.63
CA LEU A 242 0.26 -11.39 -15.08
C LEU A 242 1.35 -11.47 -14.01
N LEU A 243 1.00 -11.22 -12.75
CA LEU A 243 1.91 -11.28 -11.61
C LEU A 243 2.45 -12.67 -11.38
N ALA A 244 1.57 -13.67 -11.24
CA ALA A 244 1.96 -15.06 -11.02
C ALA A 244 2.77 -15.61 -12.20
N GLY A 245 2.33 -15.34 -13.44
CA GLY A 245 2.99 -15.81 -14.65
C GLY A 245 4.39 -15.22 -14.83
N THR A 246 4.55 -13.92 -14.59
CA THR A 246 5.85 -13.24 -14.68
C THR A 246 6.82 -13.78 -13.64
N PHE A 247 6.42 -13.84 -12.37
CA PHE A 247 7.29 -14.36 -11.32
C PHE A 247 7.63 -15.84 -11.50
N LEU A 248 6.65 -16.68 -11.86
CA LEU A 248 6.89 -18.11 -12.11
C LEU A 248 7.94 -18.30 -13.21
N PHE A 249 7.79 -17.59 -14.33
CA PHE A 249 8.73 -17.71 -15.45
C PHE A 249 10.14 -17.24 -15.06
N PHE A 250 10.26 -16.02 -14.51
CA PHE A 250 11.56 -15.43 -14.26
C PHE A 250 12.27 -16.00 -13.03
N TRP A 251 11.55 -16.37 -11.96
CA TRP A 251 12.18 -17.06 -10.84
C TRP A 251 12.63 -18.46 -11.22
N MET A 252 11.83 -19.23 -11.99
CA MET A 252 12.28 -20.51 -12.54
C MET A 252 13.54 -20.33 -13.39
N HIS A 253 13.56 -19.31 -14.24
CA HIS A 253 14.73 -18.97 -15.06
C HIS A 253 15.98 -18.65 -14.21
N SER A 254 15.86 -17.78 -13.20
CA SER A 254 16.94 -17.44 -12.28
C SER A 254 17.43 -18.64 -11.46
N LEU A 255 16.53 -19.51 -11.02
CA LEU A 255 16.87 -20.74 -10.31
C LEU A 255 17.63 -21.72 -11.19
N LEU A 256 17.16 -21.96 -12.42
CA LEU A 256 17.84 -22.81 -13.40
C LEU A 256 19.23 -22.27 -13.74
N TRP A 257 19.37 -20.95 -13.88
CA TRP A 257 20.67 -20.30 -14.06
C TRP A 257 21.58 -20.57 -12.87
N THR A 258 21.09 -20.32 -11.65
CA THR A 258 21.87 -20.51 -10.42
C THR A 258 22.37 -21.94 -10.32
N PHE A 259 21.48 -22.91 -10.51
CA PHE A 259 21.81 -24.33 -10.55
C PHE A 259 22.90 -24.66 -11.59
N ARG A 260 22.72 -24.20 -12.84
CA ARG A 260 23.70 -24.45 -13.91
C ARG A 260 25.05 -23.76 -13.65
N GLY A 261 25.02 -22.54 -13.12
CA GLY A 261 26.23 -21.79 -12.73
C GLY A 261 27.04 -22.51 -11.65
N PHE A 262 26.38 -23.07 -10.63
CA PHE A 262 27.04 -23.91 -9.63
C PHE A 262 27.59 -25.20 -10.23
N ALA A 263 26.83 -25.87 -11.11
CA ALA A 263 27.29 -27.07 -11.80
C ALA A 263 28.54 -26.82 -12.64
N GLU A 264 28.59 -25.72 -13.42
CA GLU A 264 29.78 -25.36 -14.19
C GLU A 264 30.97 -25.00 -13.31
N LYS A 265 30.75 -24.28 -12.20
CA LYS A 265 31.82 -23.96 -11.26
C LYS A 265 32.40 -25.22 -10.62
N LYS A 266 31.54 -26.19 -10.26
CA LYS A 266 31.97 -27.49 -9.75
C LYS A 266 32.68 -28.31 -10.83
N GLN A 267 32.17 -28.34 -12.06
CA GLN A 267 32.81 -29.03 -13.18
C GLN A 267 34.18 -28.45 -13.53
N LYS A 268 34.31 -27.11 -13.58
CA LYS A 268 35.60 -26.44 -13.81
C LYS A 268 36.58 -26.70 -12.66
N ARG A 269 36.14 -26.57 -11.41
CA ARG A 269 36.96 -26.90 -10.25
C ARG A 269 37.42 -28.35 -10.27
N ASN A 270 36.51 -29.30 -10.51
CA ASN A 270 36.87 -30.70 -10.65
C ASN A 270 37.85 -30.91 -11.82
N ALA A 271 37.59 -30.31 -12.99
CA ALA A 271 38.48 -30.41 -14.14
C ALA A 271 39.87 -29.82 -13.86
N GLU A 272 39.95 -28.71 -13.11
CA GLU A 272 41.21 -28.12 -12.63
C GLU A 272 41.92 -29.07 -11.65
N ASP A 273 41.20 -29.57 -10.64
CA ASP A 273 41.71 -30.51 -9.61
C ASP A 273 42.21 -31.83 -10.23
N PHE A 274 41.57 -32.34 -11.30
CA PHE A 274 41.98 -33.55 -12.03
C PHE A 274 42.99 -33.31 -13.16
N SER A 275 43.21 -32.06 -13.59
CA SER A 275 44.12 -31.76 -14.71
C SER A 275 45.60 -31.90 -14.34
N GLY A 276 45.94 -31.99 -13.04
CA GLY A 276 47.32 -32.08 -12.56
C GLY A 276 48.19 -30.88 -12.94
N LYS A 277 47.61 -29.81 -13.49
CA LYS A 277 48.34 -28.59 -13.85
C LYS A 277 48.44 -27.72 -12.60
N ASP A 278 49.67 -27.47 -12.16
CA ASP A 278 49.95 -26.42 -11.18
C ASP A 278 49.31 -25.11 -11.66
N LYS A 279 48.71 -24.36 -10.73
CA LYS A 279 48.20 -23.02 -11.04
C LYS A 279 49.33 -22.24 -11.70
N PRO A 280 49.13 -21.65 -12.90
CA PRO A 280 50.16 -20.82 -13.50
C PRO A 280 50.55 -19.75 -12.46
N PRO A 281 51.87 -19.52 -12.24
CA PRO A 281 52.31 -18.49 -11.32
C PRO A 281 51.62 -17.17 -11.67
N ALA A 282 51.24 -16.39 -10.66
CA ALA A 282 50.45 -15.15 -10.81
C ALA A 282 51.15 -14.05 -11.65
N SER A 283 52.36 -14.31 -12.14
CA SER A 283 53.14 -13.45 -13.01
C SER A 283 52.95 -13.85 -14.48
N GLU A 284 52.56 -12.85 -15.29
CA GLU A 284 52.66 -12.82 -16.75
C GLU A 284 51.53 -13.48 -17.57
N VAL A 285 50.35 -12.87 -17.49
CA VAL A 285 49.68 -12.48 -18.75
C VAL A 285 49.34 -11.00 -18.64
N ILE A 286 50.25 -10.15 -19.11
CA ILE A 286 49.95 -8.73 -19.37
C ILE A 286 49.08 -8.69 -20.64
N ILE A 287 47.81 -9.08 -20.52
CA ILE A 287 46.81 -8.60 -21.47
C ILE A 287 46.79 -7.09 -21.24
N LYS A 288 47.22 -6.28 -22.21
CA LYS A 288 46.95 -4.83 -22.18
C LYS A 288 45.46 -4.70 -21.87
N ARG A 289 45.11 -4.27 -20.65
CA ARG A 289 43.72 -4.22 -20.18
C ARG A 289 43.03 -3.06 -20.88
N LYS A 290 42.70 -3.24 -22.16
CA LYS A 290 41.90 -2.27 -22.89
C LYS A 290 40.51 -2.23 -22.29
N VAL A 291 40.02 -1.02 -22.11
CA VAL A 291 38.70 -0.74 -21.55
C VAL A 291 37.87 -0.09 -22.65
N TYR A 292 36.64 -0.56 -22.80
CA TYR A 292 35.72 -0.07 -23.81
C TYR A 292 34.50 0.61 -23.18
N ARG A 293 33.96 1.60 -23.88
CA ARG A 293 32.78 2.37 -23.47
C ARG A 293 31.51 1.60 -23.84
N ARG A 294 30.77 1.12 -22.84
CA ARG A 294 29.46 0.46 -23.01
C ARG A 294 28.30 1.46 -22.92
N PHE A 295 28.30 2.32 -21.92
CA PHE A 295 27.22 3.30 -21.68
C PHE A 295 27.72 4.75 -21.79
N LYS A 296 26.90 5.59 -22.41
CA LYS A 296 27.15 7.03 -22.53
C LYS A 296 26.75 7.75 -21.24
N PRO A 297 27.30 8.95 -20.95
CA PRO A 297 26.93 9.72 -19.76
C PRO A 297 25.41 9.91 -19.59
N VAL A 298 24.68 10.17 -20.69
CA VAL A 298 23.21 10.29 -20.66
C VAL A 298 22.52 9.03 -20.11
N HIS A 299 23.00 7.83 -20.46
CA HIS A 299 22.42 6.57 -19.95
C HIS A 299 22.70 6.40 -18.46
N ILE A 300 23.90 6.78 -18.02
CA ILE A 300 24.31 6.73 -16.61
C ILE A 300 23.44 7.68 -15.79
N THR A 301 23.27 8.92 -16.24
CA THR A 301 22.42 9.92 -15.58
C THR A 301 20.97 9.48 -15.52
N LEU A 302 20.40 8.94 -16.61
CA LEU A 302 19.04 8.41 -16.61
C LEU A 302 18.90 7.26 -15.63
N HIS A 303 19.86 6.33 -15.58
CA HIS A 303 19.84 5.23 -14.63
C HIS A 303 19.89 5.71 -13.17
N LEU A 304 20.72 6.73 -12.86
CA LEU A 304 20.74 7.32 -11.52
C LEU A 304 19.38 7.91 -11.13
N PHE A 305 18.69 8.59 -12.05
CA PHE A 305 17.33 9.07 -11.82
C PHE A 305 16.32 7.92 -11.65
N VAL A 306 16.45 6.85 -12.43
CA VAL A 306 15.60 5.65 -12.28
C VAL A 306 15.80 5.04 -10.90
N VAL A 307 17.04 4.77 -10.47
CA VAL A 307 17.30 4.14 -9.16
C VAL A 307 16.78 5.00 -8.00
N THR A 308 17.07 6.30 -8.02
CA THR A 308 16.68 7.22 -6.93
C THR A 308 15.16 7.38 -6.85
N SER A 309 14.49 7.65 -7.97
CA SER A 309 13.03 7.80 -8.00
C SER A 309 12.30 6.49 -7.70
N PHE A 310 12.77 5.37 -8.23
CA PHE A 310 12.17 4.05 -8.00
C PHE A 310 12.25 3.65 -6.52
N LEU A 311 13.40 3.86 -5.86
CA LEU A 311 13.52 3.61 -4.43
C LEU A 311 12.62 4.54 -3.62
N ALA A 312 12.53 5.82 -3.97
CA ALA A 312 11.62 6.76 -3.31
C ALA A 312 10.14 6.34 -3.44
N LEU A 313 9.72 5.92 -4.64
CA LEU A 313 8.38 5.41 -4.92
C LEU A 313 8.09 4.11 -4.17
N ALA A 314 9.05 3.18 -4.14
CA ALA A 314 8.91 1.91 -3.42
C ALA A 314 8.83 2.12 -1.91
N LEU A 315 9.72 2.94 -1.33
CA LEU A 315 9.77 3.22 0.11
C LEU A 315 8.49 3.89 0.62
N THR A 316 7.83 4.68 -0.22
CA THR A 316 6.59 5.39 0.14
C THR A 316 5.33 4.57 -0.18
N GLY A 317 5.33 3.79 -1.25
CA GLY A 317 4.17 2.99 -1.69
C GLY A 317 4.00 1.67 -0.93
N LEU A 318 5.10 0.98 -0.60
CA LEU A 318 5.04 -0.33 0.08
C LEU A 318 4.39 -0.27 1.46
N PRO A 319 4.68 0.71 2.35
CA PRO A 319 3.95 0.90 3.59
C PRO A 319 2.44 0.99 3.43
N LEU A 320 1.94 1.57 2.34
CA LEU A 320 0.52 1.69 2.06
C LEU A 320 -0.09 0.35 1.62
N LYS A 321 0.62 -0.43 0.78
CA LYS A 321 0.22 -1.80 0.41
C LYS A 321 0.20 -2.72 1.62
N PHE A 322 1.23 -2.66 2.46
CA PHE A 322 1.40 -3.48 3.66
C PHE A 322 1.00 -2.74 4.95
N ASN A 323 -0.11 -1.98 4.89
CA ASN A 323 -0.62 -1.14 5.99
C ASN A 323 -0.96 -1.90 7.28
N TYR A 324 -1.08 -3.23 7.21
CA TYR A 324 -1.37 -4.11 8.33
C TYR A 324 -0.13 -4.65 9.04
N THR A 325 1.06 -4.41 8.50
CA THR A 325 2.31 -4.90 9.10
C THR A 325 2.95 -3.84 10.01
N SER A 326 3.66 -4.30 11.03
CA SER A 326 4.41 -3.41 11.93
C SER A 326 5.49 -2.63 11.20
N TRP A 327 6.23 -3.28 10.29
CA TRP A 327 7.27 -2.61 9.51
C TRP A 327 6.70 -1.55 8.56
N GLY A 328 5.51 -1.77 8.00
CA GLY A 328 4.82 -0.80 7.15
C GLY A 328 4.51 0.48 7.92
N LYS A 329 3.97 0.33 9.13
CA LYS A 329 3.74 1.46 10.05
C LYS A 329 5.05 2.16 10.44
N THR A 330 6.05 1.41 10.91
CA THR A 330 7.35 1.98 11.31
C THR A 330 8.01 2.76 10.18
N LEU A 331 7.96 2.24 8.95
CA LEU A 331 8.52 2.93 7.79
C LEU A 331 7.72 4.19 7.42
N MET A 332 6.39 4.14 7.51
CA MET A 332 5.55 5.32 7.29
C MET A 332 5.85 6.43 8.33
N ASP A 333 6.00 6.06 9.60
CA ASP A 333 6.34 6.99 10.68
C ASP A 333 7.75 7.57 10.47
N TYR A 334 8.73 6.75 10.08
CA TYR A 334 10.08 7.19 9.74
C TYR A 334 10.12 8.20 8.59
N LEU A 335 9.23 8.04 7.61
CA LEU A 335 9.09 8.97 6.48
C LEU A 335 8.37 10.29 6.85
N GLY A 336 7.99 10.48 8.11
CA GLY A 336 7.27 11.67 8.57
C GLY A 336 5.76 11.61 8.32
N GLY A 337 5.21 10.39 8.24
CA GLY A 337 3.80 10.11 8.06
C GLY A 337 3.28 10.25 6.64
N ILE A 338 1.96 10.04 6.48
CA ILE A 338 1.32 9.88 5.16
C ILE A 338 1.42 11.11 4.26
N GLY A 339 1.45 12.31 4.83
CA GLY A 339 1.59 13.56 4.08
C GLY A 339 2.98 13.70 3.46
N SER A 340 4.01 13.46 4.26
CA SER A 340 5.41 13.51 3.84
C SER A 340 5.73 12.38 2.86
N ALA A 341 5.27 11.16 3.14
CA ALA A 341 5.41 10.03 2.23
C ALA A 341 4.72 10.31 0.88
N GLY A 342 3.51 10.88 0.90
CA GLY A 342 2.80 11.29 -0.32
C GLY A 342 3.56 12.35 -1.13
N LEU A 343 4.19 13.32 -0.47
CA LEU A 343 5.04 14.33 -1.13
C LEU A 343 6.27 13.68 -1.79
N ILE A 344 7.00 12.85 -1.06
CA ILE A 344 8.17 12.12 -1.57
C ILE A 344 7.78 11.25 -2.77
N HIS A 345 6.64 10.55 -2.66
CA HIS A 345 6.10 9.72 -3.74
C HIS A 345 5.84 10.54 -5.01
N ARG A 346 5.21 11.71 -4.88
CA ARG A 346 4.92 12.63 -5.99
C ARG A 346 6.20 13.21 -6.62
N ILE A 347 7.20 13.56 -5.81
CA ILE A 347 8.51 14.00 -6.31
C ILE A 347 9.18 12.87 -7.11
N GLY A 348 9.17 11.64 -6.58
CA GLY A 348 9.63 10.45 -7.30
C GLY A 348 8.91 10.27 -8.64
N ALA A 349 7.58 10.40 -8.64
CA ALA A 349 6.76 10.28 -9.84
C ALA A 349 7.10 11.34 -10.91
N VAL A 350 7.35 12.60 -10.51
CA VAL A 350 7.75 13.67 -11.44
C VAL A 350 9.11 13.36 -12.08
N ILE A 351 10.09 12.89 -11.29
CA ILE A 351 11.39 12.45 -11.83
C ILE A 351 11.19 11.29 -12.80
N THR A 352 10.29 10.36 -12.47
CA THR A 352 9.91 9.23 -13.33
C THR A 352 9.34 9.66 -14.67
N PHE A 353 8.37 10.58 -14.68
CA PHE A 353 7.86 11.15 -15.93
C PHE A 353 8.95 11.86 -16.72
N GLY A 354 9.85 12.59 -16.04
CA GLY A 354 10.98 13.28 -16.67
C GLY A 354 11.89 12.33 -17.46
N TYR A 355 12.42 11.28 -16.80
CA TYR A 355 13.28 10.33 -17.51
C TYR A 355 12.52 9.51 -18.55
N PHE A 356 11.22 9.23 -18.33
CA PHE A 356 10.37 8.52 -19.29
C PHE A 356 10.23 9.32 -20.59
N LEU A 357 9.91 10.61 -20.50
CA LEU A 357 9.79 11.50 -21.66
C LEU A 357 11.12 11.65 -22.41
N VAL A 358 12.24 11.78 -21.70
CA VAL A 358 13.58 11.79 -22.32
C VAL A 358 13.86 10.48 -23.05
N THR A 359 13.53 9.34 -22.44
CA THR A 359 13.75 8.00 -23.01
C THR A 359 12.84 7.75 -24.21
N LEU A 360 11.58 8.20 -24.15
CA LEU A 360 10.64 8.18 -25.26
C LEU A 360 11.16 9.03 -26.43
N GLY A 361 11.63 10.26 -26.16
CA GLY A 361 12.24 11.12 -27.16
C GLY A 361 13.50 10.51 -27.80
N MET A 362 14.36 9.88 -26.99
CA MET A 362 15.53 9.14 -27.48
C MET A 362 15.12 7.95 -28.37
N SER A 363 14.06 7.23 -27.99
CA SER A 363 13.53 6.09 -28.75
C SER A 363 12.90 6.53 -30.08
N ILE A 364 12.09 7.60 -30.08
CA ILE A 364 11.54 8.21 -31.29
C ILE A 364 12.66 8.67 -32.21
N ARG A 365 13.68 9.36 -31.68
CA ARG A 365 14.85 9.79 -32.46
C ARG A 365 15.62 8.58 -33.01
N PHE A 366 15.77 7.51 -32.23
CA PHE A 366 16.43 6.28 -32.66
C PHE A 366 15.63 5.51 -33.73
N LEU A 367 14.32 5.66 -33.82
CA LEU A 367 13.51 4.97 -34.84
C LEU A 367 13.32 5.81 -36.11
N PHE A 368 13.08 7.11 -35.97
CA PHE A 368 12.60 7.96 -37.07
C PHE A 368 13.64 8.96 -37.61
N SER A 369 14.71 9.27 -36.86
CA SER A 369 15.67 10.29 -37.32
C SER A 369 16.60 9.76 -38.41
N LYS A 370 16.47 10.30 -39.63
CA LYS A 370 17.38 10.04 -40.77
C LYS A 370 18.82 10.53 -40.53
N LYS A 371 19.00 11.50 -39.62
CA LYS A 371 20.33 12.01 -39.22
C LYS A 371 21.16 10.98 -38.44
N HIS A 372 20.49 10.01 -37.80
CA HIS A 372 21.16 9.00 -36.99
C HIS A 372 21.50 7.73 -37.77
N SER A 373 20.64 7.33 -38.72
CA SER A 373 20.88 6.19 -39.60
C SER A 373 20.03 6.31 -40.86
N LYS A 374 20.60 5.90 -42.00
CA LYS A 374 19.90 5.80 -43.29
C LYS A 374 19.07 4.51 -43.42
N GLN A 375 19.12 3.62 -42.43
CA GLN A 375 18.41 2.34 -42.48
C GLN A 375 16.88 2.51 -42.39
N PRO A 376 16.08 1.64 -43.05
CA PRO A 376 14.62 1.62 -42.92
C PRO A 376 14.16 1.34 -41.49
N PHE A 377 12.96 1.83 -41.14
CA PHE A 377 12.35 1.69 -39.81
C PHE A 377 12.38 0.24 -39.28
N LEU A 378 11.91 -0.75 -40.06
CA LEU A 378 11.84 -2.14 -39.61
C LEU A 378 13.23 -2.74 -39.32
N LYS A 379 14.25 -2.38 -40.12
CA LYS A 379 15.63 -2.82 -39.86
C LYS A 379 16.20 -2.20 -38.58
N ARG A 380 15.78 -0.98 -38.24
CA ARG A 380 16.16 -0.32 -36.98
C ARG A 380 15.43 -0.92 -35.79
N LEU A 381 14.12 -1.17 -35.91
CA LEU A 381 13.31 -1.71 -34.83
C LEU A 381 13.73 -3.13 -34.45
N PHE A 382 14.03 -3.99 -35.42
CA PHE A 382 14.45 -5.38 -35.17
C PHE A 382 15.97 -5.60 -35.23
N GLY A 383 16.75 -4.52 -35.35
CA GLY A 383 18.20 -4.55 -35.45
C GLY A 383 18.89 -4.91 -34.11
N PRO A 384 20.21 -5.18 -34.14
CA PRO A 384 20.98 -5.57 -32.96
C PRO A 384 21.16 -4.43 -31.94
N ASP A 385 21.05 -3.18 -32.38
CA ASP A 385 21.15 -1.99 -31.52
C ASP A 385 19.81 -1.58 -30.89
N SER A 386 18.71 -2.23 -31.28
CA SER A 386 17.37 -1.99 -30.75
C SER A 386 17.14 -2.71 -29.43
N LEU A 387 16.35 -2.07 -28.57
CA LEU A 387 15.83 -2.67 -27.34
C LEU A 387 14.53 -3.46 -27.56
N PHE A 388 14.00 -3.48 -28.79
CA PHE A 388 12.82 -4.28 -29.13
C PHE A 388 13.18 -5.74 -29.38
N ILE A 389 12.25 -6.64 -29.08
CA ILE A 389 12.41 -8.08 -29.26
C ILE A 389 12.46 -8.44 -30.75
N ASN A 390 13.39 -9.31 -31.13
CA ASN A 390 13.63 -9.77 -32.49
C ASN A 390 13.82 -11.30 -32.56
N LYS A 391 13.99 -11.84 -33.77
CA LYS A 391 14.12 -13.30 -33.98
C LYS A 391 15.35 -13.92 -33.30
N LYS A 392 16.43 -13.15 -33.12
CA LYS A 392 17.64 -13.62 -32.43
C LYS A 392 17.38 -13.85 -30.95
N ASP A 393 16.55 -13.01 -30.32
CA ASP A 393 16.18 -13.19 -28.90
C ASP A 393 15.49 -14.54 -28.67
N ILE A 394 14.61 -14.97 -29.58
CA ILE A 394 13.96 -16.28 -29.51
C ILE A 394 14.98 -17.41 -29.64
N ALA A 395 15.96 -17.27 -30.53
CA ALA A 395 17.05 -18.25 -30.68
C ALA A 395 17.92 -18.31 -29.41
N ASP A 396 18.19 -17.16 -28.79
CA ASP A 396 18.97 -17.06 -27.56
C ASP A 396 18.26 -17.64 -26.34
N ILE A 397 16.93 -17.45 -26.24
CA ILE A 397 16.12 -18.10 -25.22
C ILE A 397 16.19 -19.63 -25.38
N LYS A 398 15.96 -20.14 -26.60
CA LYS A 398 16.06 -21.59 -26.87
C LYS A 398 17.44 -22.14 -26.54
N ALA A 399 18.50 -21.42 -26.92
CA ALA A 399 19.87 -21.82 -26.61
C ALA A 399 20.16 -21.78 -25.10
N MET A 400 19.62 -20.78 -24.38
CA MET A 400 19.75 -20.71 -22.93
C MET A 400 19.08 -21.88 -22.23
N PHE A 401 17.85 -22.25 -22.63
CA PHE A 401 17.18 -23.41 -22.06
C PHE A 401 17.90 -24.72 -22.39
N LYS A 402 18.47 -24.86 -23.60
CA LYS A 402 19.37 -25.98 -23.91
C LYS A 402 20.57 -26.02 -22.96
N TRP A 403 21.19 -24.87 -22.69
CA TRP A 403 22.31 -24.76 -21.75
C TRP A 403 21.90 -25.11 -20.31
N PHE A 404 20.75 -24.64 -19.83
CA PHE A 404 20.23 -24.98 -18.50
C PHE A 404 20.09 -26.50 -18.31
N PHE A 405 19.65 -27.22 -19.34
CA PHE A 405 19.47 -28.67 -19.31
C PHE A 405 20.67 -29.47 -19.85
N PHE A 406 21.88 -28.89 -19.89
CA PHE A 406 23.11 -29.55 -20.34
C PHE A 406 23.09 -30.06 -21.80
N ARG A 407 22.21 -29.51 -22.64
CA ARG A 407 22.01 -29.91 -24.06
C ARG A 407 22.72 -28.98 -25.05
N GLY A 408 23.61 -28.11 -24.58
CA GLY A 408 24.38 -27.21 -25.44
C GLY A 408 25.25 -26.22 -24.67
N PRO A 409 26.16 -25.51 -25.37
CA PRO A 409 27.00 -24.47 -24.78
C PRO A 409 26.19 -23.22 -24.41
N LYS A 410 26.72 -22.42 -23.48
CA LYS A 410 26.13 -21.11 -23.12
C LYS A 410 26.10 -20.21 -24.37
N PRO A 411 24.95 -19.62 -24.73
CA PRO A 411 24.86 -18.76 -25.90
C PRO A 411 25.71 -17.50 -25.73
N SER A 412 26.20 -16.97 -26.85
CA SER A 412 26.85 -15.66 -26.93
C SER A 412 25.85 -14.62 -27.44
N PHE A 413 25.91 -13.41 -26.88
CA PHE A 413 24.89 -12.38 -27.08
C PHE A 413 25.39 -11.21 -27.92
N GLU A 414 24.44 -10.58 -28.60
CA GLU A 414 24.59 -9.28 -29.23
C GLU A 414 24.60 -8.15 -28.17
N ARG A 415 24.58 -6.89 -28.62
CA ARG A 415 24.62 -5.71 -27.74
C ARG A 415 23.69 -5.79 -26.54
N TRP A 416 22.45 -6.22 -26.77
CA TRP A 416 21.43 -6.39 -25.75
C TRP A 416 21.04 -7.86 -25.65
N THR A 417 20.98 -8.38 -24.42
CA THR A 417 20.43 -9.71 -24.17
C THR A 417 18.92 -9.66 -24.17
N TYR A 418 18.27 -10.81 -24.37
CA TYR A 418 16.80 -10.87 -24.35
C TYR A 418 16.22 -10.44 -23.00
N TRP A 419 16.91 -10.70 -21.88
CA TRP A 419 16.46 -10.26 -20.56
C TRP A 419 16.71 -8.77 -20.34
N GLU A 420 17.79 -8.18 -20.86
CA GLU A 420 17.98 -6.71 -20.79
C GLU A 420 16.91 -5.97 -21.61
N LYS A 421 16.53 -6.53 -22.77
CA LYS A 421 15.42 -6.01 -23.57
C LYS A 421 14.08 -6.16 -22.85
N PHE A 422 13.85 -7.31 -22.21
CA PHE A 422 12.66 -7.52 -21.41
C PHE A 422 12.61 -6.54 -20.23
N ASP A 423 13.68 -6.41 -19.44
CA ASP A 423 13.77 -5.45 -18.33
C ASP A 423 13.44 -4.03 -18.81
N PHE A 424 14.02 -3.61 -19.94
CA PHE A 424 13.73 -2.30 -20.51
C PHE A 424 12.26 -2.15 -20.93
N LEU A 425 11.70 -3.10 -21.69
CA LEU A 425 10.33 -3.01 -22.19
C LEU A 425 9.30 -3.13 -21.07
N ALA A 426 9.52 -4.03 -20.12
CA ALA A 426 8.67 -4.22 -18.96
C ALA A 426 8.61 -2.93 -18.14
N VAL A 427 9.77 -2.31 -17.83
CA VAL A 427 9.79 -1.02 -17.11
C VAL A 427 9.22 0.11 -17.96
N PHE A 428 9.50 0.16 -19.27
CA PHE A 428 9.01 1.23 -20.14
C PHE A 428 7.48 1.24 -20.22
N TRP A 429 6.86 0.08 -20.43
CA TRP A 429 5.40 -0.05 -20.42
C TRP A 429 4.81 0.05 -19.01
N GLY A 430 5.49 -0.54 -18.03
CA GLY A 430 5.09 -0.45 -16.62
C GLY A 430 5.01 0.99 -16.15
N VAL A 431 5.99 1.83 -16.46
CA VAL A 431 5.97 3.28 -16.15
C VAL A 431 4.79 3.99 -16.81
N ALA A 432 4.42 3.63 -18.04
CA ALA A 432 3.24 4.20 -18.70
C ALA A 432 1.93 3.80 -17.99
N ILE A 433 1.81 2.53 -17.59
CA ILE A 433 0.62 1.99 -16.91
C ILE A 433 0.50 2.55 -15.48
N ILE A 434 1.54 2.42 -14.67
CA ILE A 434 1.55 2.92 -13.28
C ILE A 434 1.52 4.46 -13.25
N GLY A 435 2.14 5.13 -14.22
CA GLY A 435 2.12 6.58 -14.34
C GLY A 435 0.73 7.10 -14.68
N SER A 436 0.06 6.50 -15.68
CA SER A 436 -1.30 6.91 -16.04
C SER A 436 -2.32 6.62 -14.93
N SER A 437 -2.27 5.45 -14.30
CA SER A 437 -3.13 5.14 -13.15
C SER A 437 -2.81 6.05 -11.94
N GLY A 438 -1.53 6.37 -11.73
CA GLY A 438 -1.09 7.29 -10.67
C GLY A 438 -1.57 8.71 -10.88
N LEU A 439 -1.61 9.21 -12.13
CA LEU A 439 -2.18 10.53 -12.44
C LEU A 439 -3.67 10.60 -12.13
N VAL A 440 -4.42 9.53 -12.45
CA VAL A 440 -5.86 9.43 -12.10
C VAL A 440 -6.06 9.50 -10.59
N LEU A 441 -5.19 8.83 -9.81
CA LEU A 441 -5.27 8.82 -8.35
C LEU A 441 -4.70 10.08 -7.68
N TRP A 442 -3.78 10.79 -8.34
CA TRP A 442 -3.21 12.04 -7.84
C TRP A 442 -4.20 13.20 -8.05
N PHE A 443 -4.86 13.27 -9.21
CA PHE A 443 -5.80 14.35 -9.53
C PHE A 443 -7.24 13.82 -9.69
N PRO A 444 -7.81 13.15 -8.68
CA PRO A 444 -9.05 12.42 -8.89
C PRO A 444 -10.25 13.34 -9.14
N GLU A 445 -10.25 14.54 -8.54
CA GLU A 445 -11.27 15.57 -8.76
C GLU A 445 -11.27 16.03 -10.23
N PHE A 446 -10.10 16.34 -10.79
CA PHE A 446 -9.96 16.71 -12.21
C PHE A 446 -10.39 15.58 -13.16
N PHE A 447 -9.92 14.35 -12.94
CA PHE A 447 -10.28 13.23 -13.82
C PHE A 447 -11.75 12.84 -13.71
N SER A 448 -12.41 13.14 -12.59
CA SER A 448 -13.81 12.77 -12.37
C SER A 448 -14.79 13.48 -13.31
N TYR A 449 -14.41 14.64 -13.84
CA TYR A 449 -15.26 15.41 -14.76
C TYR A 449 -15.53 14.67 -16.09
N PHE A 450 -14.65 13.76 -16.50
CA PHE A 450 -14.77 13.05 -17.78
C PHE A 450 -14.53 11.55 -17.72
N LEU A 451 -14.01 11.02 -16.60
CA LEU A 451 -13.88 9.58 -16.37
C LEU A 451 -14.99 9.06 -15.46
N PRO A 452 -15.63 7.92 -15.79
CA PRO A 452 -16.59 7.28 -14.91
C PRO A 452 -15.93 6.72 -13.63
N GLY A 453 -16.68 6.72 -12.51
CA GLY A 453 -16.22 6.29 -11.19
C GLY A 453 -15.55 4.91 -11.10
N TRP A 454 -15.96 3.96 -11.96
CA TRP A 454 -15.34 2.62 -11.99
C TRP A 454 -13.87 2.66 -12.43
N ILE A 455 -13.43 3.66 -13.19
CA ILE A 455 -12.03 3.83 -13.60
C ILE A 455 -11.12 4.10 -12.40
N PHE A 456 -11.61 4.78 -11.35
CA PHE A 456 -10.83 5.01 -10.13
C PHE A 456 -10.59 3.72 -9.35
N ASN A 457 -11.60 2.84 -9.32
CA ASN A 457 -11.46 1.49 -8.77
C ASN A 457 -10.41 0.68 -9.56
N MET A 458 -10.50 0.70 -10.89
CA MET A 458 -9.52 0.06 -11.77
C MET A 458 -8.11 0.63 -11.56
N ALA A 459 -7.96 1.96 -11.55
CA ALA A 459 -6.68 2.63 -11.36
C ALA A 459 -6.05 2.23 -10.02
N THR A 460 -6.85 2.09 -8.96
CA THR A 460 -6.37 1.62 -7.65
C THR A 460 -5.79 0.20 -7.72
N ILE A 461 -6.49 -0.73 -8.37
CA ILE A 461 -6.03 -2.11 -8.56
C ILE A 461 -4.75 -2.12 -9.41
N ILE A 462 -4.81 -1.52 -10.61
CA ILE A 462 -3.70 -1.51 -11.55
C ILE A 462 -2.46 -0.87 -10.93
N HIS A 463 -2.60 0.30 -10.31
CA HIS A 463 -1.48 1.00 -9.69
C HIS A 463 -0.84 0.17 -8.57
N SER A 464 -1.67 -0.44 -7.72
CA SER A 464 -1.18 -1.25 -6.60
C SER A 464 -0.48 -2.53 -7.04
N ASP A 465 -1.04 -3.26 -8.01
CA ASP A 465 -0.52 -4.57 -8.39
C ASP A 465 0.65 -4.45 -9.37
N GLU A 466 0.62 -3.46 -10.26
CA GLU A 466 1.77 -3.12 -11.12
C GLU A 466 2.95 -2.64 -10.27
N ALA A 467 2.71 -1.87 -9.20
CA ALA A 467 3.77 -1.49 -8.28
C ALA A 467 4.42 -2.71 -7.62
N LEU A 468 3.62 -3.68 -7.15
CA LEU A 468 4.13 -4.91 -6.54
C LEU A 468 4.91 -5.76 -7.56
N LEU A 469 4.41 -5.86 -8.80
CA LEU A 469 5.10 -6.51 -9.91
C LEU A 469 6.45 -5.85 -10.17
N ALA A 470 6.47 -4.53 -10.36
CA ALA A 470 7.68 -3.78 -10.67
C ALA A 470 8.72 -3.87 -9.55
N VAL A 471 8.31 -3.64 -8.29
CA VAL A 471 9.19 -3.74 -7.11
C VAL A 471 9.72 -5.16 -6.95
N GLY A 472 8.85 -6.16 -6.99
CA GLY A 472 9.25 -7.56 -6.85
C GLY A 472 10.18 -7.99 -7.98
N PHE A 473 9.90 -7.62 -9.22
CA PHE A 473 10.73 -7.96 -10.37
C PHE A 473 12.12 -7.30 -10.28
N ILE A 474 12.18 -6.01 -9.96
CA ILE A 474 13.46 -5.29 -9.87
C ILE A 474 14.32 -5.81 -8.72
N PHE A 475 13.75 -5.97 -7.52
CA PHE A 475 14.54 -6.39 -6.35
C PHE A 475 14.89 -7.89 -6.35
N THR A 476 14.24 -8.71 -7.19
CA THR A 476 14.56 -10.14 -7.30
C THR A 476 15.27 -10.47 -8.61
N VAL A 477 14.59 -10.34 -9.73
CA VAL A 477 15.06 -10.78 -11.06
C VAL A 477 16.13 -9.86 -11.60
N HIS A 478 15.91 -8.54 -11.58
CA HIS A 478 16.90 -7.58 -12.08
C HIS A 478 18.15 -7.62 -11.20
N PHE A 479 18.01 -7.50 -9.88
CA PHE A 479 19.15 -7.62 -8.94
C PHE A 479 19.88 -8.95 -9.07
N PHE A 480 19.17 -10.06 -9.30
CA PHE A 480 19.83 -11.32 -9.62
C PHE A 480 20.66 -11.20 -10.89
N ASN A 481 20.06 -10.76 -12.00
CA ASN A 481 20.70 -10.65 -13.31
C ASN A 481 21.90 -9.68 -13.33
N THR A 482 21.93 -8.65 -12.49
CA THR A 482 22.98 -7.62 -12.54
C THR A 482 23.92 -7.66 -11.35
N HIS A 483 23.52 -8.18 -10.19
CA HIS A 483 24.29 -8.04 -8.95
C HIS A 483 24.60 -9.38 -8.27
N LEU A 484 23.64 -10.30 -8.21
CA LEU A 484 23.79 -11.55 -7.45
C LEU A 484 24.29 -12.74 -8.28
N ARG A 485 24.44 -12.61 -9.61
CA ARG A 485 25.11 -13.64 -10.43
C ARG A 485 26.55 -13.82 -9.96
N ALA A 486 26.97 -15.08 -9.86
CA ALA A 486 28.33 -15.46 -9.42
C ALA A 486 29.46 -14.79 -10.24
N GLU A 487 29.20 -14.42 -11.50
CA GLU A 487 30.14 -13.73 -12.40
C GLU A 487 30.31 -12.22 -12.07
N LYS A 488 29.35 -11.61 -11.36
CA LYS A 488 29.28 -10.16 -11.09
C LYS A 488 29.22 -9.80 -9.61
N PHE A 489 29.16 -10.79 -8.72
CA PHE A 489 29.06 -10.57 -7.29
C PHE A 489 30.25 -9.73 -6.77
N PRO A 490 30.03 -8.71 -5.92
CA PRO A 490 28.76 -8.33 -5.29
C PRO A 490 27.86 -7.40 -6.13
N MET A 491 28.37 -6.80 -7.21
CA MET A 491 27.61 -5.87 -8.07
C MET A 491 28.32 -5.60 -9.41
N ASP A 492 27.56 -5.55 -10.52
CA ASP A 492 28.01 -4.99 -11.79
C ASP A 492 28.03 -3.43 -11.75
N PHE A 493 29.22 -2.84 -11.92
CA PHE A 493 29.43 -1.39 -11.91
C PHE A 493 29.41 -0.74 -13.30
N VAL A 494 29.25 -1.51 -14.37
CA VAL A 494 29.37 -1.02 -15.75
C VAL A 494 28.32 0.05 -16.06
N ILE A 495 27.13 -0.01 -15.47
CA ILE A 495 26.09 1.02 -15.66
C ILE A 495 26.43 2.36 -14.97
N PHE A 496 27.28 2.33 -13.94
CA PHE A 496 27.64 3.53 -13.17
C PHE A 496 28.84 4.26 -13.78
N ASN A 497 29.86 3.54 -14.23
CA ASN A 497 31.06 4.15 -14.84
C ASN A 497 31.04 4.12 -16.39
N GLY A 498 30.16 3.31 -16.99
CA GLY A 498 30.01 3.12 -18.42
C GLY A 498 31.12 2.31 -19.10
N GLN A 499 31.98 1.64 -18.33
CA GLN A 499 33.23 1.04 -18.80
C GLN A 499 33.22 -0.48 -18.60
N VAL A 500 33.69 -1.23 -19.60
CA VAL A 500 33.79 -2.69 -19.56
C VAL A 500 35.18 -3.13 -20.03
N THR A 501 35.76 -4.15 -19.41
CA THR A 501 37.07 -4.66 -19.82
C THR A 501 36.96 -5.48 -21.12
N GLU A 502 38.03 -5.56 -21.91
CA GLU A 502 38.04 -6.39 -23.13
C GLU A 502 37.64 -7.84 -22.86
N ARG A 503 38.23 -8.46 -21.83
CA ARG A 503 37.95 -9.84 -21.43
C ARG A 503 36.46 -10.06 -21.14
N GLU A 504 35.86 -9.14 -20.41
CA GLU A 504 34.45 -9.18 -20.02
C GLU A 504 33.53 -8.94 -21.22
N MET A 505 33.90 -8.02 -22.12
CA MET A 505 33.19 -7.76 -23.36
C MET A 505 33.17 -8.99 -24.28
N VAL A 506 34.32 -9.65 -24.46
CA VAL A 506 34.42 -10.88 -25.26
C VAL A 506 33.61 -12.02 -24.64
N HIS A 507 33.67 -12.18 -23.32
CA HIS A 507 32.99 -13.26 -22.62
C HIS A 507 31.46 -13.08 -22.58
N GLU A 508 30.97 -11.87 -22.33
CA GLU A 508 29.54 -11.60 -22.13
C GLU A 508 28.82 -11.14 -23.39
N ARG A 509 29.55 -10.53 -24.33
CA ARG A 509 29.03 -9.89 -25.55
C ARG A 509 29.83 -10.30 -26.78
N GLY A 510 30.18 -11.58 -26.87
CA GLY A 510 31.04 -12.11 -27.92
C GLY A 510 30.56 -11.85 -29.35
N GLN A 511 29.24 -11.87 -29.61
CA GLN A 511 28.73 -11.55 -30.96
C GLN A 511 28.84 -10.06 -31.27
N GLN A 512 28.54 -9.18 -30.31
CA GLN A 512 28.77 -7.75 -30.47
C GLN A 512 30.27 -7.45 -30.72
N TRP A 513 31.16 -8.13 -29.98
CA TRP A 513 32.59 -7.99 -30.16
C TRP A 513 33.04 -8.42 -31.56
N LYS A 514 32.57 -9.57 -32.03
CA LYS A 514 32.86 -10.07 -33.38
C LYS A 514 32.39 -9.07 -34.45
N ARG A 515 31.17 -8.53 -34.31
CA ARG A 515 30.66 -7.48 -35.20
C ARG A 515 31.53 -6.23 -35.18
N TYR A 516 31.98 -5.78 -34.01
CA TYR A 516 32.87 -4.61 -33.91
C TYR A 516 34.23 -4.84 -34.56
N GLN A 517 34.76 -6.07 -34.51
CA GLN A 517 35.97 -6.45 -35.21
C GLN A 517 35.75 -6.48 -36.74
N GLU A 518 34.67 -7.09 -37.20
CA GLU A 518 34.30 -7.15 -38.62
C GLU A 518 34.05 -5.76 -39.22
N GLU A 519 33.45 -4.85 -38.45
CA GLU A 519 33.21 -3.45 -38.85
C GLU A 519 34.44 -2.54 -38.67
N GLY A 520 35.50 -3.01 -38.01
CA GLY A 520 36.72 -2.23 -37.75
C GLY A 520 36.52 -1.03 -36.80
N ILE A 521 35.52 -1.08 -35.90
CA ILE A 521 35.14 0.05 -35.03
C ILE A 521 35.52 -0.11 -33.57
N THR A 522 36.33 -1.12 -33.21
CA THR A 522 36.73 -1.39 -31.81
C THR A 522 37.40 -0.19 -31.15
N GLU A 523 38.34 0.48 -31.84
CA GLU A 523 39.09 1.63 -31.31
C GLU A 523 38.20 2.85 -31.01
N LYS A 524 37.07 2.99 -31.71
CA LYS A 524 36.10 4.08 -31.48
C LYS A 524 35.52 4.04 -30.07
N PHE A 525 35.46 2.87 -29.46
CA PHE A 525 34.92 2.68 -28.12
C PHE A 525 36.01 2.57 -27.06
N GLU A 526 37.30 2.61 -27.43
CA GLU A 526 38.41 2.51 -26.48
C GLU A 526 38.45 3.73 -25.55
N VAL A 527 38.49 3.47 -24.24
CA VAL A 527 38.52 4.49 -23.20
C VAL A 527 39.98 4.82 -22.89
N LYS A 528 40.41 6.02 -23.28
CA LYS A 528 41.80 6.47 -23.12
C LYS A 528 42.13 7.03 -21.73
N LYS A 529 41.10 7.41 -20.95
CA LYS A 529 41.26 7.97 -19.60
C LYS A 529 40.39 7.21 -18.61
N PRO A 530 40.96 6.70 -17.50
CA PRO A 530 40.17 6.03 -16.47
C PRO A 530 39.24 7.01 -15.77
N THR A 531 38.18 6.48 -15.15
CA THR A 531 37.30 7.27 -14.27
C THR A 531 38.10 7.75 -13.05
N PRO A 532 37.92 9.00 -12.59
CA PRO A 532 38.54 9.48 -11.35
C PRO A 532 38.15 8.59 -10.15
N LEU A 533 39.14 8.29 -9.29
CA LEU A 533 38.96 7.37 -8.16
C LEU A 533 37.83 7.78 -7.22
N GLY A 534 37.76 9.06 -6.85
CA GLY A 534 36.70 9.56 -5.95
C GLY A 534 35.30 9.34 -6.51
N TRP A 535 35.11 9.60 -7.81
CA TRP A 535 33.83 9.39 -8.48
C TRP A 535 33.44 7.91 -8.55
N ASP A 536 34.42 7.04 -8.82
CA ASP A 536 34.20 5.58 -8.84
C ASP A 536 33.77 5.08 -7.44
N ILE A 537 34.44 5.51 -6.37
CA ILE A 537 34.09 5.12 -4.99
C ILE A 537 32.67 5.59 -4.63
N THR A 538 32.32 6.85 -4.91
CA THR A 538 31.00 7.40 -4.60
C THR A 538 29.89 6.62 -5.28
N LEU A 539 30.03 6.32 -6.58
CA LEU A 539 29.04 5.56 -7.32
C LEU A 539 28.91 4.12 -6.81
N ARG A 540 30.02 3.50 -6.39
CA ARG A 540 30.00 2.15 -5.82
C ARG A 540 29.23 2.11 -4.50
N LEU A 541 29.52 3.06 -3.60
CA LEU A 541 28.82 3.17 -2.31
C LEU A 541 27.33 3.43 -2.52
N PHE A 542 26.98 4.33 -3.42
CA PHE A 542 25.59 4.62 -3.79
C PHE A 542 24.87 3.36 -4.29
N GLY A 543 25.47 2.64 -5.24
CA GLY A 543 24.85 1.42 -5.77
C GLY A 543 24.70 0.32 -4.72
N LEU A 544 25.69 0.15 -3.83
CA LEU A 544 25.63 -0.89 -2.78
C LEU A 544 24.54 -0.56 -1.77
N LEU A 545 24.41 0.71 -1.39
CA LEU A 545 23.32 1.18 -0.55
C LEU A 545 21.96 0.92 -1.22
N ALA A 546 21.82 1.24 -2.51
CA ALA A 546 20.59 1.00 -3.26
C ALA A 546 20.22 -0.49 -3.31
N VAL A 547 21.19 -1.37 -3.57
CA VAL A 547 20.98 -2.83 -3.58
C VAL A 547 20.63 -3.34 -2.19
N PHE A 548 21.30 -2.85 -1.14
CA PHE A 548 20.99 -3.21 0.24
C PHE A 548 19.57 -2.81 0.60
N THR A 549 19.16 -1.56 0.35
CA THR A 549 17.80 -1.09 0.59
C THR A 549 16.77 -1.91 -0.17
N GLY A 550 16.97 -2.16 -1.47
CA GLY A 550 16.05 -2.99 -2.26
C GLY A 550 15.97 -4.43 -1.77
N THR A 551 17.09 -5.02 -1.33
CA THR A 551 17.12 -6.37 -0.78
C THR A 551 16.36 -6.46 0.55
N VAL A 552 16.54 -5.48 1.44
CA VAL A 552 15.78 -5.40 2.70
C VAL A 552 14.28 -5.29 2.41
N LEU A 553 13.88 -4.43 1.46
CA LEU A 553 12.48 -4.31 1.06
C LEU A 553 11.92 -5.61 0.47
N ALA A 554 12.69 -6.31 -0.38
CA ALA A 554 12.29 -7.61 -0.90
C ALA A 554 12.05 -8.62 0.23
N VAL A 555 12.97 -8.72 1.19
CA VAL A 555 12.81 -9.62 2.36
C VAL A 555 11.54 -9.28 3.14
N LEU A 556 11.26 -8.00 3.38
CA LEU A 556 10.04 -7.56 4.07
C LEU A 556 8.75 -7.91 3.29
N ILE A 557 8.78 -7.76 1.96
CA ILE A 557 7.68 -8.17 1.07
C ILE A 557 7.45 -9.68 1.19
N PHE A 558 8.50 -10.50 1.01
CA PHE A 558 8.39 -11.95 1.11
C PHE A 558 7.91 -12.41 2.48
N TYR A 559 8.47 -11.83 3.55
CA TYR A 559 8.04 -12.11 4.92
C TYR A 559 6.54 -11.85 5.08
N SER A 560 6.05 -10.71 4.60
CA SER A 560 4.63 -10.33 4.71
C SER A 560 3.73 -11.26 3.91
N VAL A 561 4.12 -11.60 2.67
CA VAL A 561 3.36 -12.50 1.80
C VAL A 561 3.29 -13.92 2.37
N ILE A 562 4.39 -14.43 2.93
CA ILE A 562 4.43 -15.80 3.48
C ILE A 562 3.66 -15.91 4.79
N THR A 563 3.80 -14.92 5.69
CA THR A 563 3.22 -15.00 7.04
C THR A 563 1.75 -14.60 7.11
N LEU A 564 1.33 -13.67 6.24
CA LEU A 564 0.00 -13.06 6.31
C LEU A 564 -0.83 -13.32 5.05
N GLY A 565 -0.23 -13.89 4.00
CA GLY A 565 -0.86 -14.07 2.69
C GLY A 565 -0.78 -12.82 1.81
N LEU A 566 -1.02 -13.01 0.51
CA LEU A 566 -1.31 -11.91 -0.42
C LEU A 566 -2.78 -11.51 -0.19
N HIS A 567 -2.98 -10.31 0.36
CA HIS A 567 -4.29 -9.68 0.49
C HIS A 567 -4.57 -8.72 -0.66
#